data_AF-A0A929D538-F1
#
_entry.id   AF-A0A929D538-F1
#
_cell.length_a   1.000
_cell.length_b   1.000
_cell.length_c   1.000
_cell.angle_alpha   90.00
_cell.angle_beta   90.00
_cell.angle_gamma   90.00
#
_symmetry.space_group_name_H-M   'P 1'
#
loop_
_entity.id
_entity.type
_entity.pdbx_description
1 polymer ?
#
loop_
_entity_poly.entity_id
_entity_poly.type
_entity_poly.pdbx_seq_one_letter_code
_entity_poly.pdbx_strand_id
1 'polypeptide(L)'
;MKERRSESRIHLELPVVVQGKSSAGNTFIEKTTIENLSGRGAFFSLVSQLWEATTLQMHIDPEKSDLVTRVRVVRHQNKGVNISVGVCIN
;
A
#
# COMPACT_ATOMS: atom_id res chain seq x y z
N MET A 1 26.37 9.51 3.87
CA MET A 1 25.18 8.76 3.40
C MET A 1 24.31 9.71 2.60
N LYS A 2 24.10 9.48 1.29
CA LYS A 2 23.17 10.30 0.50
C LYS A 2 21.73 9.87 0.82
N GLU A 3 20.91 10.82 1.26
CA GLU A 3 19.45 10.65 1.33
C GLU A 3 18.96 10.22 -0.06
N ARG A 4 18.48 8.97 -0.19
CA ARG A 4 17.94 8.46 -1.46
C ARG A 4 16.48 8.83 -1.67
N ARG A 5 15.81 9.34 -0.63
CA ARG A 5 14.40 9.71 -0.69
C ARG A 5 14.29 11.15 -1.18
N SER A 6 13.41 11.35 -2.14
CA SER A 6 13.10 12.67 -2.70
C SER A 6 12.10 13.46 -1.85
N GLU A 7 11.50 12.84 -0.83
CA GLU A 7 10.49 13.41 0.07
C GLU A 7 10.52 12.78 1.46
N SER A 8 10.19 13.58 2.47
CA SER A 8 9.93 13.14 3.84
C SER A 8 8.68 12.26 3.92
N ARG A 9 8.64 11.36 4.91
CA ARG A 9 7.46 10.53 5.21
C ARG A 9 6.88 10.92 6.56
N ILE A 10 5.57 11.04 6.61
CA ILE A 10 4.79 11.23 7.82
C ILE A 10 4.39 9.85 8.31
N HIS A 11 4.71 9.55 9.57
CA HIS A 11 4.21 8.38 10.27
C HIS A 11 2.81 8.72 10.78
N LEU A 12 1.83 7.95 10.38
CA LEU A 12 0.44 8.11 10.76
C LEU A 12 -0.22 6.75 10.63
N GLU A 13 -1.23 6.48 11.45
CA GLU A 13 -2.06 5.28 11.35
C GLU A 13 -3.37 5.65 10.66
N LEU A 14 -3.50 5.30 9.39
CA LEU A 14 -4.70 5.58 8.60
C LEU A 14 -5.32 4.29 8.08
N PRO A 15 -6.55 3.95 8.51
CA PRO A 15 -7.26 2.79 8.01
C PRO A 15 -7.51 2.90 6.52
N VAL A 16 -7.26 1.80 5.80
CA VAL A 16 -7.52 1.70 4.37
C VAL A 16 -8.08 0.33 4.00
N VAL A 17 -8.86 0.29 2.92
CA VAL A 17 -9.25 -0.96 2.26
C VAL A 17 -8.52 -1.04 0.92
N VAL A 18 -7.81 -2.15 0.70
CA VAL A 18 -7.04 -2.41 -0.51
C VAL A 18 -7.70 -3.52 -1.30
N GLN A 19 -7.82 -3.32 -2.61
CA GLN A 19 -8.42 -4.27 -3.54
C GLN A 19 -7.47 -4.50 -4.72
N GLY A 20 -7.36 -5.74 -5.18
CA GLY A 20 -6.48 -6.08 -6.29
C GLY A 20 -6.49 -7.56 -6.66
N LYS A 21 -5.49 -7.97 -7.43
CA LYS A 21 -5.20 -9.37 -7.74
C LYS A 21 -3.90 -9.80 -7.07
N SER A 22 -3.92 -10.93 -6.38
CA SER A 22 -2.74 -11.51 -5.74
C SER A 22 -1.78 -12.10 -6.79
N SER A 23 -0.58 -12.48 -6.35
CA SER A 23 0.42 -13.16 -7.18
C SER A 23 -0.06 -14.49 -7.76
N ALA A 24 -1.05 -15.12 -7.11
CA ALA A 24 -1.73 -16.33 -7.59
C ALA A 24 -2.89 -16.04 -8.58
N GLY A 25 -3.16 -14.77 -8.88
CA GLY A 25 -4.21 -14.34 -9.80
C GLY A 25 -5.60 -14.16 -9.17
N ASN A 26 -5.77 -14.49 -7.88
CA ASN A 26 -7.04 -14.36 -7.18
C ASN A 26 -7.34 -12.90 -6.82
N THR A 27 -8.59 -12.48 -6.94
CA THR A 27 -9.03 -11.17 -6.45
C THR A 27 -9.11 -11.16 -4.92
N PHE A 28 -8.69 -10.06 -4.29
CA PHE A 28 -8.78 -9.89 -2.84
C PHE A 28 -9.29 -8.50 -2.46
N ILE A 29 -9.82 -8.41 -1.24
CA ILE A 29 -10.19 -7.17 -0.54
C ILE A 29 -9.67 -7.30 0.88
N GLU A 30 -8.79 -6.41 1.31
CA GLU A 30 -8.16 -6.45 2.63
C GLU A 30 -8.23 -5.11 3.33
N LYS A 31 -8.57 -5.14 4.63
CA LYS A 31 -8.43 -3.99 5.53
C LYS A 31 -6.99 -3.95 6.04
N THR A 32 -6.38 -2.77 6.05
CA THR A 32 -5.05 -2.55 6.60
C THR A 32 -4.91 -1.11 7.09
N THR A 33 -3.73 -0.76 7.60
CA THR A 33 -3.40 0.57 8.09
C THR A 33 -2.15 1.05 7.35
N ILE A 34 -2.20 2.24 6.77
CA ILE A 34 -0.99 2.93 6.30
C ILE A 34 -0.15 3.23 7.54
N GLU A 35 1.12 2.84 7.52
CA GLU A 35 2.10 3.08 8.59
C GLU A 35 2.93 4.35 8.30
N ASN A 36 3.04 4.70 7.01
CA ASN A 36 3.86 5.80 6.52
C ASN A 36 3.34 6.34 5.18
N LEU A 37 3.22 7.66 5.05
CA LEU A 37 2.73 8.34 3.85
C LEU A 37 3.67 9.48 3.43
N SER A 38 3.70 9.74 2.13
CA SER A 38 4.31 10.92 1.48
C SER A 38 3.40 11.37 0.34
N GLY A 39 3.67 12.54 -0.26
CA GLY A 39 2.90 13.02 -1.41
C GLY A 39 2.94 12.07 -2.61
N ARG A 40 3.99 11.24 -2.71
CA ARG A 40 4.21 10.29 -3.82
C ARG A 40 3.91 8.83 -3.51
N GLY A 41 3.54 8.47 -2.28
CA GLY A 41 3.39 7.05 -1.96
C GLY A 41 3.15 6.73 -0.49
N ALA A 42 2.75 5.48 -0.25
CA ALA A 42 2.38 4.96 1.05
C ALA A 42 3.08 3.62 1.35
N PHE A 43 3.04 3.22 2.62
CA PHE A 43 3.53 1.93 3.08
C PHE A 43 2.55 1.31 4.07
N PHE A 44 2.24 0.04 3.89
CA PHE A 44 1.31 -0.74 4.69
C PHE A 44 1.63 -2.23 4.57
N SER A 45 0.96 -3.08 5.35
CA SER A 45 1.15 -4.53 5.30
C SER A 45 -0.12 -5.26 4.85
N LEU A 46 0.02 -6.35 4.09
CA LEU A 46 -1.08 -7.17 3.57
C LEU A 46 -0.79 -8.65 3.83
N VAL A 47 -1.83 -9.49 3.87
CA VAL A 47 -1.69 -10.96 3.87
C VAL A 47 -1.50 -11.45 2.43
N SER A 48 -2.26 -10.86 1.50
CA SER A 48 -2.17 -11.18 0.08
C SER A 48 -0.77 -10.91 -0.48
N GLN A 49 -0.20 -11.94 -1.10
CA GLN A 49 1.08 -11.87 -1.79
C GLN A 49 0.92 -11.13 -3.11
N LEU A 50 1.87 -10.24 -3.45
CA LEU A 50 1.79 -9.35 -4.60
C LEU A 50 3.12 -9.31 -5.35
N TRP A 51 3.05 -9.15 -6.67
CA TRP A 51 4.24 -8.84 -7.48
C TRP A 51 4.50 -7.33 -7.49
N GLU A 52 5.75 -6.93 -7.70
CA GLU A 52 6.05 -5.55 -8.08
C GLU A 52 5.33 -5.18 -9.39
N ALA A 53 5.08 -3.89 -9.57
CA ALA A 53 4.26 -3.32 -10.65
C ALA A 53 2.75 -3.68 -10.62
N THR A 54 2.30 -4.52 -9.68
CA THR A 54 0.87 -4.76 -9.45
C THR A 54 0.15 -3.45 -9.15
N THR A 55 -0.99 -3.22 -9.80
CA THR A 55 -1.86 -2.07 -9.52
C THR A 55 -2.94 -2.49 -8.53
N LEU A 56 -3.12 -1.66 -7.51
CA LEU A 56 -4.12 -1.84 -6.46
C LEU A 56 -5.05 -0.63 -6.45
N GLN A 57 -6.29 -0.86 -6.01
CA GLN A 57 -7.23 0.19 -5.65
C GLN A 57 -7.23 0.33 -4.13
N MET A 58 -7.01 1.54 -3.63
CA MET A 58 -6.93 1.85 -2.20
C MET A 58 -8.02 2.85 -1.84
N HIS A 59 -8.85 2.49 -0.87
CA HIS A 59 -9.89 3.33 -0.29
C HIS A 59 -9.37 3.83 1.06
N ILE A 60 -9.22 5.15 1.18
CA ILE A 60 -8.62 5.79 2.34
C ILE A 60 -9.72 6.20 3.32
N ASP A 61 -9.60 5.76 4.57
CA ASP A 61 -10.59 5.99 5.64
C ASP A 61 -12.04 5.74 5.17
N PRO A 62 -12.36 4.51 4.73
CA PRO A 62 -13.62 4.21 4.03
C PRO A 62 -14.88 4.41 4.89
N GLU A 63 -14.74 4.63 6.20
CA GLU A 63 -15.85 4.97 7.09
C GLU A 63 -16.15 6.48 7.12
N LYS A 64 -15.19 7.32 6.71
CA LYS A 64 -15.25 8.78 6.83
C LYS A 64 -14.96 9.51 5.51
N SER A 65 -14.48 8.81 4.49
CA SER A 65 -14.07 9.38 3.21
C SER A 65 -14.33 8.41 2.07
N ASP A 66 -14.78 8.96 0.94
CA ASP A 66 -14.90 8.25 -0.35
C ASP A 66 -13.60 8.37 -1.18
N LEU A 67 -12.47 8.67 -0.54
CA LEU A 67 -11.21 8.87 -1.23
C LEU A 67 -10.66 7.53 -1.74
N VAL A 68 -10.76 7.34 -3.06
CA VAL A 68 -10.24 6.17 -3.75
C VAL A 68 -9.09 6.58 -4.65
N THR A 69 -7.98 5.86 -4.57
CA THR A 69 -6.83 6.07 -5.45
C THR A 69 -6.28 4.76 -5.99
N ARG A 70 -5.63 4.83 -7.16
CA ARG A 70 -4.90 3.72 -7.74
C ARG A 70 -3.44 3.86 -7.41
N VAL A 71 -2.88 2.80 -6.86
CA VAL A 71 -1.48 2.77 -6.44
C VAL A 71 -0.77 1.60 -7.10
N ARG A 72 0.52 1.77 -7.39
CA ARG A 72 1.35 0.71 -7.95
C ARG A 72 2.34 0.21 -6.93
N VAL A 73 2.44 -1.11 -6.77
CA VAL A 73 3.44 -1.74 -5.91
C VAL A 73 4.82 -1.49 -6.50
N VAL A 74 5.69 -0.84 -5.73
CA VAL A 74 7.09 -0.56 -6.14
C VAL A 74 8.11 -1.38 -5.36
N ARG A 75 7.67 -2.01 -4.28
CA ARG A 75 8.48 -2.94 -3.46
C ARG A 75 7.57 -3.76 -2.58
N HIS A 76 7.96 -5.00 -2.29
CA HIS A 76 7.40 -5.78 -1.20
C HIS A 76 8.51 -6.47 -0.39
N GLN A 77 8.22 -6.81 0.86
CA GLN A 77 9.11 -7.59 1.72
C GLN A 77 8.29 -8.58 2.55
N ASN A 78 8.66 -9.86 2.49
CA ASN A 78 8.02 -10.90 3.28
C ASN A 78 8.37 -10.75 4.77
N LYS A 79 7.36 -10.79 5.62
CA LYS A 79 7.45 -10.76 7.09
C LYS A 79 6.67 -11.93 7.69
N GLY A 80 6.94 -13.13 7.21
CA GLY A 80 6.21 -14.34 7.60
C GLY A 80 4.86 -14.41 6.90
N VAL A 81 3.77 -14.26 7.66
CA VAL A 81 2.38 -14.38 7.14
C VAL A 81 1.99 -13.17 6.28
N ASN A 82 2.55 -12.00 6.58
CA ASN A 82 2.25 -10.75 5.89
C ASN A 82 3.41 -10.32 4.99
N ILE A 83 3.10 -9.50 4.00
CA ILE A 83 4.07 -8.71 3.25
C ILE A 83 3.93 -7.25 3.64
N SER A 84 5.05 -6.55 3.77
CA SER A 84 5.02 -5.09 3.78
C SER A 84 5.20 -4.56 2.36
N VAL A 85 4.34 -3.63 1.97
CA VAL A 85 4.19 -3.14 0.60
C VAL A 85 4.50 -1.65 0.59
N GLY A 86 5.39 -1.24 -0.31
CA GLY A 86 5.53 0.17 -0.68
C GLY A 86 4.82 0.42 -2.00
N VAL A 87 4.02 1.48 -2.05
CA VAL A 87 3.27 1.86 -3.25
C VAL A 87 3.58 3.30 -3.65
N CYS A 88 3.46 3.60 -4.95
CA CYS A 88 3.42 4.97 -5.45
C CYS A 88 1.99 5.36 -5.86
N ILE A 89 1.63 6.61 -5.59
CA ILE A 89 0.39 7.23 -6.08
C ILE A 89 0.70 7.81 -7.47
N ASN A 90 -0.12 7.46 -8.46
CA ASN A 90 0.02 7.99 -9.82
C ASN A 90 -0.68 9.34 -9.97
#